data_AF-A0A8J6ZI93-F1
#
_entry.id   AF-A0A8J6ZI93-F1
#
_cell.length_a   1.000
_cell.length_b   1.000
_cell.length_c   1.000
_cell.angle_alpha   90.00
_cell.angle_beta   90.00
_cell.angle_gamma   90.00
#
_symmetry.space_group_name_H-M   'P 1'
#
loop_
_entity.id
_entity.type
_entity.pdbx_description
1 polymer ?
#
loop_
_entity_poly.entity_id
_entity_poly.type
_entity_poly.pdbx_seq_one_letter_code
_entity_poly.pdbx_strand_id
1 'polypeptide(L)' 'MKEKSLRFRMSERRYNKLKLYAANKEKTMTQLIEDWIDRLPNPVIDDSSTISLPAALREGNSAELS' A
#
# COMPACT_ATOMS: atom_id res chain seq x y z
N MET A 1 5.32 -4.92 -23.16
CA MET A 1 5.63 -4.68 -21.72
C MET A 1 6.14 -5.98 -21.12
N LYS A 2 7.15 -5.96 -20.24
CA LYS A 2 7.55 -7.19 -19.52
C LYS A 2 6.50 -7.47 -18.46
N GLU A 3 5.62 -8.43 -18.71
CA GLU A 3 4.62 -8.85 -17.72
C GLU A 3 5.32 -9.58 -16.57
N LYS A 4 5.06 -9.13 -15.34
CA LYS A 4 5.48 -9.82 -14.11
C LYS A 4 4.23 -10.35 -13.43
N SER A 5 4.23 -11.64 -13.07
CA SER A 5 3.11 -12.26 -12.36
C SER A 5 3.41 -12.38 -10.87
N LEU A 6 2.41 -12.12 -10.03
CA LEU A 6 2.48 -12.32 -8.59
C LEU A 6 1.80 -13.65 -8.24
N ARG A 7 2.54 -14.56 -7.59
CA ARG A 7 2.00 -15.81 -7.06
C ARG A 7 1.90 -15.72 -5.54
N PHE A 8 0.68 -15.71 -5.02
CA PHE A 8 0.43 -15.69 -3.58
C PHE A 8 -0.03 -17.06 -3.08
N ARG A 9 0.55 -17.54 -1.98
CA ARG A 9 -0.03 -18.62 -1.19
C ARG A 9 -0.95 -18.01 -0.15
N MET A 10 -2.24 -18.28 -0.25
CA MET A 10 -3.24 -17.82 0.71
C MET A 10 -4.17 -18.95 1.11
N SER A 11 -4.77 -18.82 2.30
CA SER A 11 -5.81 -19.74 2.75
C SER A 11 -7.09 -19.50 1.95
N GLU A 12 -7.87 -20.57 1.76
CA GLU A 12 -9.12 -20.53 1.01
C GLU A 12 -10.10 -19.48 1.54
N ARG A 13 -10.17 -19.30 2.87
CA ARG A 13 -10.99 -18.25 3.51
C ARG A 13 -10.62 -16.84 3.03
N ARG A 14 -9.32 -16.54 2.88
CA ARG A 14 -8.86 -15.23 2.40
C ARG A 14 -9.13 -15.06 0.91
N TYR A 15 -8.93 -16.12 0.13
CA TYR A 15 -9.23 -16.14 -1.30
C TYR A 15 -10.72 -15.86 -1.56
N ASN A 16 -11.62 -16.56 -0.86
CA ASN A 16 -13.06 -16.39 -1.02
C ASN A 16 -13.52 -15.00 -0.60
N LYS A 17 -12.95 -14.44 0.48
CA LYS A 17 -13.23 -13.07 0.88
C LYS A 17 -12.85 -12.05 -0.21
N LEU A 18 -11.66 -12.21 -0.81
CA LEU A 18 -11.20 -11.34 -1.89
C LEU A 18 -12.07 -11.49 -3.14
N LYS A 19 -12.42 -12.72 -3.51
CA LYS A 19 -13.31 -13.01 -4.65
C LYS A 19 -14.69 -12.38 -4.46
N LEU A 20 -15.29 -12.52 -3.27
CA LEU A 20 -16.60 -11.94 -2.97
C LEU A 20 -16.56 -10.40 -3.00
N TYR A 21 -15.50 -9.81 -2.46
CA TYR A 21 -15.30 -8.36 -2.48
C TYR A 21 -15.14 -7.83 -3.92
N ALA A 22 -14.42 -8.56 -4.77
CA ALA A 22 -14.25 -8.24 -6.18
C ALA A 22 -15.60 -8.28 -6.91
N ALA A 23 -16.39 -9.33 -6.69
CA ALA A 23 -17.72 -9.47 -7.26
C ALA A 23 -18.66 -8.32 -6.83
N ASN A 24 -18.62 -7.93 -5.55
CA ASN A 24 -19.43 -6.81 -5.04
C ASN A 24 -19.05 -5.45 -5.66
N LYS A 25 -17.77 -5.27 -6.04
CA LYS A 25 -17.27 -4.05 -6.67
C LYS A 25 -17.29 -4.08 -8.20
N GLU A 26 -17.84 -5.14 -8.80
CA GLU A 26 -17.84 -5.35 -10.26
C GLU A 26 -16.42 -5.26 -10.87
N LYS A 27 -15.41 -5.67 -10.10
CA LYS A 27 -14.00 -5.65 -10.51
C LYS A 27 -13.41 -7.05 -10.46
N THR A 28 -12.36 -7.28 -11.24
CA THR A 28 -11.55 -8.49 -11.11
C THR A 28 -10.66 -8.40 -9.85
N MET A 29 -10.27 -9.56 -9.31
CA MET A 29 -9.33 -9.61 -8.19
C MET A 29 -7.99 -8.94 -8.55
N THR A 30 -7.56 -9.05 -9.81
CA THR A 30 -6.34 -8.41 -10.32
C THR A 30 -6.46 -6.89 -10.29
N GLN A 31 -7.54 -6.32 -10.84
CA GLN A 31 -7.78 -4.87 -10.82
C GLN A 31 -7.86 -4.31 -9.40
N LEU A 32 -8.40 -5.08 -8.45
CA LEU A 32 -8.39 -4.68 -7.04
C LEU A 32 -6.98 -4.61 -6.47
N ILE A 33 -6.12 -5.56 -6.83
CA ILE A 33 -4.73 -5.58 -6.39
C ILE A 33 -3.96 -4.44 -7.06
N GLU A 34 -4.18 -4.18 -8.35
CA GLU A 34 -3.60 -3.04 -9.07
C GLU A 34 -4.03 -1.71 -8.44
N ASP A 35 -5.33 -1.51 -8.21
CA ASP A 35 -5.86 -0.33 -7.50
C ASP A 35 -5.26 -0.15 -6.11
N TRP A 36 -4.93 -1.24 -5.41
CA TRP A 36 -4.27 -1.18 -4.11
C TRP A 36 -2.79 -0.87 -4.23
N ILE A 37 -2.10 -1.41 -5.25
CA ILE A 37 -0.70 -1.13 -5.55
C ILE A 37 -0.54 0.34 -5.95
N ASP A 38 -1.42 0.89 -6.78
CA ASP A 38 -1.38 2.28 -7.24
C ASP A 38 -1.59 3.28 -6.10
N ARG A 39 -2.18 2.85 -4.98
CA ARG A 39 -2.33 3.65 -3.76
C ARG A 39 -1.12 3.56 -2.83
N LEU A 40 -0.19 2.63 -3.06
CA LEU A 40 1.00 2.53 -2.24
C LEU A 40 1.87 3.78 -2.50
N PRO A 41 2.44 4.40 -1.45
CA PRO A 41 3.41 5.46 -1.65
C PRO A 41 4.58 4.89 -2.44
N ASN A 42 5.08 5.65 -3.42
CA ASN A 42 6.34 5.28 -4.06
C ASN A 42 7.40 5.20 -2.95
N PRO A 43 8.09 4.06 -2.80
CA PRO A 43 9.25 4.03 -1.92
C PRO A 43 10.24 5.03 -2.51
N VAL A 44 10.43 6.16 -1.81
CA VAL A 44 11.55 7.05 -2.08
C VAL A 44 12.77 6.21 -1.73
N ILE A 45 13.36 5.56 -2.72
CA ILE A 45 14.69 4.99 -2.62
C ILE A 45 15.61 6.19 -2.70
N ASP A 46 15.64 6.96 -1.62
CA ASP A 46 16.77 7.83 -1.35
C ASP A 46 17.83 6.89 -0.76
N ASP A 47 18.97 6.82 -1.44
CA ASP A 47 20.15 6.10 -0.98
C ASP A 47 20.75 6.81 0.24
N SER A 48 19.98 7.00 1.31
CA SER A 48 20.47 7.21 2.65
C SER A 48 19.33 7.03 3.65
N SER A 49 19.45 5.98 4.45
CA SER A 49 18.80 5.78 5.75
C SER A 49 18.04 6.98 6.33
N THR A 50 16.76 7.18 6.01
CA THR A 50 15.79 7.74 6.95
C THR A 50 14.39 7.29 6.57
N ILE A 51 13.79 6.46 7.43
CA ILE A 51 12.38 6.08 7.33
C ILE A 51 11.55 7.37 7.43
N SER A 52 10.89 7.76 6.35
CA SER A 52 9.95 8.88 6.38
C SER A 52 8.75 8.52 7.26
N LEU A 53 8.75 9.02 8.50
CA LEU A 53 7.57 8.99 9.36
C LEU A 53 6.43 9.81 8.71
N PRO A 54 5.17 9.37 8.86
CA PRO A 54 4.03 10.14 8.39
C PRO A 54 3.97 11.50 9.11
N ALA A 55 3.68 12.54 8.35
CA ALA A 55 3.72 13.96 8.74
C ALA A 55 2.85 14.38 9.96
N ALA A 56 2.14 13.44 10.59
CA ALA A 56 1.26 13.68 11.74
C ALA A 56 1.99 13.82 13.10
N LEU A 57 3.32 13.73 13.14
CA LEU A 57 4.13 13.85 14.37
C LEU A 57 4.98 15.14 14.43
N ARG A 58 4.74 16.10 13.53
CA ARG A 58 5.49 17.37 13.49
C ARG A 58 4.65 18.55 13.99
N GLU A 59 4.09 18.44 15.19
CA GLU A 59 3.69 19.64 15.96
C GLU A 59 4.10 19.48 17.41
N GLY A 60 4.83 20.48 17.91
CA GLY A 60 5.26 20.57 19.31
C GLY A 60 6.77 20.47 19.50
N ASN A 61 7.50 21.53 19.17
CA ASN A 61 8.25 22.30 20.17
C ASN A 61 9.03 23.43 19.48
N SER A 62 8.44 24.63 19.44
CA SER A 62 9.13 25.87 19.10
C SER A 62 8.92 26.86 20.24
N ALA A 63 9.52 26.54 21.37
CA ALA A 63 9.83 27.43 22.48
C ALA A 63 11.18 26.92 23.02
N GLU A 64 12.26 27.69 23.09
CA GLU A 64 12.33 29.09 23.49
C GLU A 64 13.39 29.89 22.71
N LEU A 65 13.02 31.14 22.44
CA LEU A 65 13.92 32.29 22.36
C LEU A 65 14.32 32.68 23.79
N SER A 66 15.62 32.77 24.07
CA SER A 66 16.30 33.86 24.79
C SER A 66 17.74 33.48 25.17
#